data_AF-A0A3M1XHV8-F1
#
_entry.id   AF-A0A3M1XHV8-F1
#
_cell.length_a   1.000
_cell.length_b   1.000
_cell.length_c   1.000
_cell.angle_alpha   90.00
_cell.angle_beta   90.00
_cell.angle_gamma   90.00
#
_symmetry.space_group_name_H-M   'P 1'
#
loop_
_entity.id
_entity.type
_entity.pdbx_description
1 polymer ?
#
loop_
_entity_poly.entity_id
_entity_poly.type
_entity_poly.pdbx_seq_one_letter_code
_entity_poly.pdbx_strand_id
1 'polypeptide(L)'
;MLSPDEFSTQLDSYTARALPDTWLHSLYARRWFKLFLPAAYGGLALPLNQALEILFETAACQGSLGWVVNLGSGAGYFWPFMSPETATAVYGA
;
A
#
# COMPACT_ATOMS: atom_id res chain seq x y z
N MET A 1 12.53 4.82 5.38
CA MET A 1 12.27 5.39 6.71
C MET A 1 11.27 6.51 6.58
N LEU A 2 10.08 6.30 7.12
CA LEU A 2 9.02 7.32 7.17
C LEU A 2 9.46 8.54 7.96
N SER A 3 9.10 9.72 7.48
CA SER A 3 9.24 10.94 8.29
C SER A 3 8.23 10.85 9.44
N PRO A 4 8.60 11.22 10.68
CA PRO A 4 7.69 11.17 11.84
C PRO A 4 6.36 11.89 11.62
N ASP A 5 6.37 12.93 10.79
CA ASP A 5 5.22 13.82 10.61
C ASP A 5 4.37 13.50 9.37
N GLU A 6 4.86 12.64 8.47
CA GLU A 6 4.18 12.40 7.18
C GLU A 6 2.78 11.79 7.35
N PHE A 7 2.65 10.91 8.34
CA PHE A 7 1.38 10.30 8.74
C PHE A 7 1.00 10.72 10.16
N SER A 8 1.23 12.00 10.49
CA SER A 8 0.94 12.55 11.80
C SER A 8 -0.54 12.36 12.15
N THR A 9 -0.79 11.66 13.25
CA THR A 9 -2.15 11.39 13.72
C THR A 9 -2.70 12.60 14.46
N GLN A 10 -3.69 13.26 13.86
CA GLN A 10 -4.48 14.33 14.47
C GLN A 10 -5.92 13.87 14.69
N LEU A 11 -6.67 14.54 15.57
CA LEU A 11 -8.05 14.16 15.93
C LEU A 11 -8.96 14.00 14.69
N ASP A 12 -8.83 14.90 13.72
CA ASP A 12 -9.60 14.86 12.48
C ASP A 12 -9.28 13.62 11.65
N SER A 13 -8.00 13.26 11.52
CA SER A 13 -7.57 12.04 10.83
C SER A 13 -7.98 10.75 11.56
N TYR A 14 -8.10 10.80 12.90
CA TYR A 14 -8.44 9.65 13.73
C TYR A 14 -9.94 9.34 13.72
N THR A 15 -10.78 10.37 13.63
CA THR A 15 -12.25 10.24 13.65
C THR A 15 -12.87 10.15 12.26
N ALA A 16 -12.11 10.50 11.21
CA ALA A 16 -12.51 10.32 9.83
C ALA A 16 -12.74 8.83 9.49
N ARG A 17 -13.65 8.59 8.54
CA ARG A 17 -13.94 7.24 8.00
C ARG A 17 -13.10 6.86 6.79
N ALA A 18 -12.15 7.71 6.43
CA ALA A 18 -11.24 7.54 5.30
C ALA A 18 -9.86 8.11 5.67
N LEU A 19 -8.81 7.62 5.02
CA LEU A 19 -7.48 8.21 5.17
C LEU A 19 -7.47 9.62 4.56
N PRO A 20 -6.69 10.56 5.12
CA PRO A 20 -6.47 11.86 4.50
C PRO A 20 -5.92 11.73 3.07
N ASP A 21 -6.38 12.59 2.16
CA ASP A 21 -5.92 12.59 0.76
C ASP A 21 -4.41 12.79 0.63
N THR A 22 -3.82 13.57 1.54
CA THR A 22 -2.36 13.77 1.59
C THR A 22 -1.63 12.46 1.84
N TRP A 23 -2.15 11.59 2.69
CA TRP A 23 -1.57 10.26 2.94
C TRP A 23 -1.71 9.39 1.71
N LEU A 24 -2.91 9.36 1.10
CA LEU A 24 -3.15 8.60 -0.13
C LEU A 24 -2.21 9.01 -1.26
N HIS A 25 -1.99 10.31 -1.46
CA HIS A 25 -1.02 10.82 -2.44
C HIS A 25 0.41 10.30 -2.17
N SER A 26 0.86 10.31 -0.92
CA SER A 26 2.16 9.71 -0.55
C SER A 26 2.21 8.21 -0.85
N LEU A 27 1.16 7.46 -0.53
CA LEU A 27 1.07 6.02 -0.78
C LEU A 27 1.10 5.70 -2.29
N TYR A 28 0.38 6.47 -3.11
CA TYR A 28 0.38 6.30 -4.56
C TYR A 28 1.73 6.65 -5.19
N ALA A 29 2.34 7.76 -4.78
CA ALA A 29 3.67 8.16 -5.27
C ALA A 29 4.73 7.09 -4.98
N ARG A 30 4.61 6.40 -3.85
CA ARG A 30 5.51 5.31 -3.46
C ARG A 30 5.11 3.94 -3.99
N ARG A 31 3.95 3.83 -4.65
CA ARG A 31 3.36 2.57 -5.12
C ARG A 31 3.14 1.54 -4.00
N TRP A 32 2.81 2.01 -2.80
CA TRP A 32 2.63 1.14 -1.64
C TRP A 32 1.35 0.29 -1.67
N PHE A 33 0.44 0.55 -2.60
CA PHE A 33 -0.65 -0.39 -2.93
C PHE A 33 -0.25 -1.45 -3.97
N LYS A 34 0.98 -1.42 -4.48
CA LYS A 34 1.49 -2.33 -5.51
C LYS A 34 2.83 -2.96 -5.09
N LEU A 35 3.01 -3.24 -3.80
CA LEU A 35 4.27 -3.77 -3.24
C LEU A 35 4.72 -5.06 -3.93
N PHE A 36 3.80 -6.00 -4.14
CA PHE A 36 4.10 -7.34 -4.65
C PHE A 36 3.94 -7.50 -6.17
N LEU A 37 3.34 -6.50 -6.83
CA LEU A 37 3.09 -6.57 -8.26
C LEU A 37 4.39 -6.32 -9.04
N PRO A 38 4.61 -6.98 -10.19
CA PRO A 38 5.75 -6.72 -11.07
C PRO A 38 5.67 -5.32 -11.71
N ALA A 39 6.81 -4.86 -12.23
CA ALA A 39 6.89 -3.60 -12.97
C ALA A 39 5.95 -3.53 -14.18
N ALA A 40 5.62 -4.67 -14.79
CA ALA A 40 4.64 -4.78 -15.87
C ALA A 40 3.23 -4.30 -15.48
N TYR A 41 2.89 -4.35 -14.18
CA TYR A 41 1.65 -3.81 -13.62
C TYR A 41 1.88 -2.53 -12.79
N GLY A 42 3.03 -1.88 -13.00
CA GLY A 42 3.45 -0.68 -12.29
C GLY A 42 3.77 -0.90 -10.82
N GLY A 43 4.06 -2.12 -10.40
CA GLY A 43 4.41 -2.45 -9.02
C GLY A 43 5.91 -2.47 -8.73
N LEU A 44 6.26 -2.81 -7.49
CA LEU A 44 7.63 -2.79 -6.98
C LEU A 44 8.31 -4.16 -6.96
N ALA A 45 7.57 -5.25 -7.12
CA ALA A 45 8.04 -6.63 -7.03
C ALA A 45 8.87 -6.91 -5.76
N LEU A 46 8.49 -6.32 -4.62
CA LEU A 46 9.25 -6.46 -3.39
C LEU A 46 9.19 -7.90 -2.87
N PRO A 47 10.30 -8.42 -2.31
CA PRO A 47 10.26 -9.66 -1.56
C PRO A 47 9.44 -9.47 -0.28
N LEU A 48 8.85 -10.55 0.23
CA LEU A 48 7.90 -10.52 1.35
C LEU A 48 8.47 -9.81 2.58
N ASN A 49 9.73 -10.06 2.94
CA ASN A 49 10.37 -9.43 4.09
C ASN A 49 10.42 -7.89 3.98
N GLN A 50 10.80 -7.35 2.82
CA GLN A 50 10.86 -5.90 2.60
C GLN A 50 9.47 -5.26 2.55
N ALA A 51 8.49 -5.95 1.98
CA ALA A 51 7.11 -5.48 2.00
C ALA A 51 6.56 -5.43 3.43
N LEU A 52 6.84 -6.46 4.25
CA LEU A 52 6.41 -6.51 5.65
C LEU A 52 7.02 -5.37 6.48
N GLU A 53 8.27 -4.97 6.23
CA GLU A 53 8.86 -3.80 6.89
C GLU A 53 8.02 -2.54 6.66
N ILE A 54 7.58 -2.28 5.42
CA ILE A 54 6.70 -1.15 5.08
C ILE A 54 5.34 -1.27 5.79
N LEU A 55 4.77 -2.48 5.82
CA LEU A 55 3.48 -2.72 6.50
C LEU A 55 3.58 -2.50 8.01
N PHE A 56 4.68 -2.90 8.64
CA PHE A 56 4.91 -2.64 10.06
C PHE A 56 5.19 -1.17 10.33
N GLU A 57 5.99 -0.49 9.51
CA GLU A 57 6.24 0.96 9.64
C GLU A 57 4.92 1.75 9.56
N THR A 58 4.07 1.45 8.58
CA THR A 58 2.76 2.11 8.42
C THR A 58 1.79 1.82 9.56
N ALA A 59 1.74 0.57 10.05
CA ALA A 59 0.92 0.20 11.20
C ALA A 59 1.40 0.84 12.51
N ALA A 60 2.72 1.01 12.67
CA ALA A 60 3.32 1.69 13.82
C ALA A 60 3.00 3.20 13.82
N CYS A 61 2.93 3.83 12.65
CA CYS A 61 2.42 5.21 12.53
C CYS A 61 0.93 5.28 12.90
N GLN A 62 0.10 4.44 12.28
CA GLN A 62 -1.32 4.36 12.58
C GLN A 62 -1.94 3.03 12.15
N GLY A 63 -2.76 2.43 13.03
CA GLY A 63 -3.39 1.12 12.76
C GLY A 63 -4.24 1.10 11.49
N SER A 64 -5.10 2.11 11.29
CA SER A 64 -5.92 2.22 10.08
C SER A 64 -5.09 2.40 8.80
N LEU A 65 -3.97 3.14 8.87
CA LEU A 65 -3.06 3.31 7.75
C LEU A 65 -2.43 1.96 7.38
N GLY A 66 -1.81 1.27 8.35
CA GLY A 66 -1.23 -0.04 8.13
C GLY A 66 -2.24 -1.06 7.60
N TRP A 67 -3.46 -1.04 8.12
CA TRP A 67 -4.55 -1.89 7.65
C TRP A 67 -4.91 -1.65 6.17
N VAL A 68 -5.08 -0.38 5.78
CA VAL A 68 -5.42 -0.01 4.40
C VAL A 68 -4.30 -0.37 3.44
N VAL A 69 -3.03 -0.12 3.79
CA VAL A 69 -1.88 -0.48 2.95
C VAL A 69 -1.74 -2.00 2.84
N ASN A 70 -1.90 -2.74 3.94
CA ASN A 70 -1.86 -4.20 3.95
C ASN A 70 -2.96 -4.81 3.07
N LEU A 71 -4.22 -4.37 3.20
CA LEU A 71 -5.31 -4.89 2.37
C LEU A 71 -5.15 -4.49 0.90
N GLY A 72 -4.84 -3.22 0.63
CA GLY A 72 -4.73 -2.71 -0.74
C GLY A 72 -3.54 -3.30 -1.50
N SER A 73 -2.44 -3.61 -0.82
CA SER A 73 -1.26 -4.25 -1.45
C SER A 73 -1.31 -5.77 -1.42
N GLY A 74 -1.81 -6.36 -0.34
CA GLY A 74 -1.76 -7.80 -0.08
C GLY A 74 -2.52 -8.63 -1.11
N ALA A 75 -3.65 -8.13 -1.63
CA ALA A 75 -4.37 -8.79 -2.72
C ALA A 75 -3.50 -8.96 -3.97
N GLY A 76 -2.60 -8.01 -4.23
CA GLY A 76 -1.64 -8.04 -5.32
C GLY A 76 -0.63 -9.19 -5.21
N TYR A 77 -0.36 -9.74 -4.02
CA TYR A 77 0.55 -10.88 -3.85
C TYR A 77 0.10 -12.13 -4.63
N PHE A 78 -1.21 -12.28 -4.82
CA PHE A 78 -1.80 -13.45 -5.47
C PHE A 78 -1.90 -13.32 -6.99
N TRP A 79 -1.37 -12.24 -7.58
CA TRP A 79 -1.36 -12.05 -9.03
C TRP A 79 -0.83 -13.24 -9.84
N PRO A 80 0.20 -14.02 -9.40
CA PRO A 80 0.72 -15.12 -10.20
C PRO A 80 -0.27 -16.28 -10.38
N PHE A 81 -1.33 -16.32 -9.58
CA PHE A 81 -2.38 -17.34 -9.67
C PHE A 81 -3.51 -16.95 -10.62
N MET A 82 -3.47 -15.75 -11.20
CA MET A 82 -4.43 -15.28 -12.20
C MET A 82 -3.96 -15.64 -13.62
N SER A 83 -4.89 -15.76 -14.57
CA SER A 83 -4.51 -15.80 -15.98
C SER A 83 -3.86 -14.46 -16.40
N PRO A 84 -2.97 -14.43 -17.40
CA PRO A 84 -2.37 -13.17 -17.87
C PRO A 84 -3.41 -12.11 -18.26
N GLU A 85 -4.51 -12.52 -18.87
CA GLU A 85 -5.62 -11.64 -19.28
C GLU A 85 -6.30 -11.02 -18.07
N THR A 86 -6.57 -11.83 -17.04
CA THR A 86 -7.21 -11.38 -15.80
C THR A 86 -6.29 -10.44 -15.02
N ALA A 87 -5.02 -10.80 -14.87
CA ALA A 87 -4.03 -9.97 -14.19
C ALA A 87 -3.87 -8.60 -14.88
N THR A 88 -3.86 -8.59 -16.22
CA THR A 88 -3.81 -7.34 -17.00
C THR A 88 -5.08 -6.52 -16.86
N ALA A 89 -6.26 -7.15 -16.86
CA ALA A 89 -7.53 -6.43 -16.69
C ALA A 89 -7.67 -5.78 -15.31
N VAL A 90 -7.14 -6.40 -14.25
CA VAL A 90 -7.23 -5.91 -12.87
C VAL A 90 -6.11 -4.92 -12.51
N TYR A 91 -4.88 -5.19 -12.94
CA TYR A 91 -3.69 -4.46 -12.51
C TYR A 91 -2.95 -3.71 -13.62
N GLY A 92 -3.34 -3.92 -14.88
CA GLY A 92 -2.80 -3.20 -16.03
C GLY A 92 -2.91 -1.68 -15.85
N ALA A 93 -1.95 -0.97 -16.45
CA ALA A 93 -1.87 0.49 -16.41
C ALA A 93 -2.88 1.15 -17.35
#